data_AF-A0AAD9J3M3-F1
#
_entry.id   AF-A0AAD9J3M3-F1
#
_cell.length_a   1.000
_cell.length_b   1.000
_cell.length_c   1.000
_cell.angle_alpha   90.00
_cell.angle_beta   90.00
_cell.angle_gamma   90.00
#
_symmetry.space_group_name_H-M   'P 1'
#
loop_
_entity.id
_entity.type
_entity.pdbx_description
1 polymer ?
#
loop_
_entity_poly.entity_id
_entity_poly.type
_entity_poly.pdbx_seq_one_letter_code
_entity_poly.pdbx_strand_id
1 'polypeptide(L)'
;MVGELPHDFLRVDADFTQQQVFADQQTAAALQAVPGAFSFVAPHLARLTITVCQAKLTKNYGIMRMDLYCRFRVGHSVFETHTANGGGKNPRWNKNIHCHIPPGVDSIYLEIFDEKAFTTDDRVAWTHITIPESVFSGEAVEDWWNLNGKQGDGKEGMINMVLSYTPPGQLPVAQPVVYAAGHTPVMVIPSGAPIVYPPPQVGGATVTVQTPPQPVIAQQQQQHRGPLFTEEDVKQVKDMFPNVEEQVIKSVLEANLGNKDATINSLLSMNT
;
A
#
# COMPACT_ATOMS: atom_id res chain seq x y z
N MET A 1 -37.32 19.57 44.60
CA MET A 1 -37.95 20.66 43.84
C MET A 1 -36.85 21.35 43.07
N VAL A 2 -36.82 21.25 41.74
CA VAL A 2 -35.91 22.03 40.89
C VAL A 2 -36.72 23.20 40.34
N GLY A 3 -36.19 24.41 40.48
CA GLY A 3 -36.87 25.69 40.23
C GLY A 3 -37.20 25.98 38.77
N GLU A 4 -38.03 27.00 38.55
CA GLU A 4 -38.58 27.35 37.24
C GLU A 4 -37.48 27.77 36.24
N LEU A 5 -37.63 27.26 35.01
CA LEU A 5 -36.68 27.40 33.92
C LEU A 5 -36.69 28.85 33.38
N PRO A 6 -35.54 29.49 33.13
CA PRO A 6 -35.46 30.85 32.61
C PRO A 6 -36.23 31.03 31.30
N HIS A 7 -36.86 32.19 31.11
CA HIS A 7 -37.74 32.49 29.97
C HIS A 7 -37.01 32.53 28.61
N ASP A 8 -35.69 32.58 28.62
CA ASP A 8 -34.83 32.54 27.43
C ASP A 8 -34.05 31.22 27.29
N PHE A 9 -34.43 30.20 28.07
CA PHE A 9 -33.89 28.86 27.91
C PHE A 9 -34.35 28.30 26.55
N LEU A 10 -33.38 28.08 25.65
CA LEU A 10 -33.53 27.65 24.25
C LEU A 10 -33.91 28.71 23.21
N ARG A 11 -33.88 30.00 23.53
CA ARG A 11 -33.97 31.04 22.49
C ARG A 11 -32.58 31.31 21.92
N VAL A 12 -32.40 30.94 20.66
CA VAL A 12 -31.22 31.32 19.88
C VAL A 12 -31.55 32.66 19.21
N ASP A 13 -30.84 33.73 19.59
CA ASP A 13 -30.99 35.02 18.92
C ASP A 13 -30.67 34.84 17.42
N ALA A 14 -31.59 35.30 16.57
CA ALA A 14 -31.45 35.15 15.12
C ALA A 14 -30.15 35.77 14.58
N ASP A 15 -29.66 36.83 15.23
CA ASP A 15 -28.41 37.52 14.90
C ASP A 15 -27.17 36.66 15.17
N PHE A 16 -27.16 35.89 16.26
CA PHE A 16 -26.07 34.95 16.56
C PHE A 16 -26.01 33.81 15.55
N THR A 17 -27.17 33.31 15.12
CA THR A 17 -27.25 32.27 14.09
C THR A 17 -26.69 32.77 12.77
N GLN A 18 -27.01 34.01 12.39
CA GLN A 18 -26.55 34.58 11.13
C GLN A 18 -25.04 34.89 11.13
N GLN A 19 -24.51 35.37 12.26
CA GLN A 19 -23.06 35.55 12.41
C GLN A 19 -22.30 34.21 12.38
N GLN A 20 -22.83 33.18 13.03
CA GLN A 20 -22.21 31.87 13.04
C GLN A 20 -22.25 31.20 11.67
N VAL A 21 -23.37 31.30 10.95
CA VAL A 21 -23.48 30.81 9.56
C VAL A 21 -22.48 31.53 8.64
N PHE A 22 -22.27 32.83 8.82
CA PHE A 22 -21.29 33.58 8.03
C PHE A 22 -19.84 33.19 8.35
N ALA A 23 -19.53 32.96 9.63
CA ALA A 23 -18.21 32.49 10.06
C ALA A 23 -17.90 31.06 9.59
N ASP A 24 -18.89 30.16 9.66
CA ASP A 24 -18.79 28.80 9.15
C ASP A 24 -18.63 28.78 7.63
N GLN A 25 -19.35 29.65 6.92
CA GLN A 25 -19.26 29.76 5.47
C GLN A 25 -17.86 30.25 5.02
N GLN A 26 -17.26 31.21 5.75
CA GLN A 26 -15.87 31.61 5.48
C GLN A 26 -14.88 30.51 5.82
N THR A 27 -15.07 29.79 6.92
CA THR A 27 -14.19 28.68 7.33
C THR A 27 -14.26 27.53 6.33
N ALA A 28 -15.46 27.19 5.86
CA ALA A 28 -15.68 26.19 4.82
C ALA A 28 -15.09 26.61 3.48
N ALA A 29 -15.24 27.87 3.08
CA ALA A 29 -14.62 28.41 1.86
C ALA A 29 -13.09 28.39 1.95
N ALA A 30 -12.52 28.71 3.11
CA ALA A 30 -11.07 28.65 3.34
C ALA A 30 -10.55 27.21 3.28
N LEU A 31 -11.26 26.25 3.89
CA LEU A 31 -10.90 24.83 3.82
C LEU A 31 -11.03 24.24 2.41
N GLN A 32 -12.01 24.70 1.61
CA GLN A 32 -12.14 24.31 0.20
C GLN A 32 -11.11 24.99 -0.71
N ALA A 33 -10.67 26.21 -0.35
CA ALA A 33 -9.66 26.97 -1.10
C ALA A 33 -8.22 26.53 -0.81
N VAL A 34 -7.98 25.67 0.20
CA VAL A 34 -6.68 25.02 0.39
C VAL A 34 -6.70 23.69 -0.38
N PRO A 35 -6.10 23.61 -1.58
CA PRO A 35 -5.97 22.34 -2.28
C PRO A 35 -4.99 21.48 -1.48
N GLY A 36 -5.49 20.45 -0.80
CA GLY A 36 -4.66 19.44 -0.14
C GLY A 36 -4.66 19.38 1.39
N ALA A 37 -5.53 20.10 2.10
CA ALA A 37 -5.48 20.14 3.57
C ALA A 37 -5.80 18.81 4.30
N PHE A 38 -6.42 17.82 3.64
CA PHE A 38 -6.57 16.47 4.21
C PHE A 38 -6.50 15.40 3.13
N SER A 39 -5.41 15.37 2.34
CA SER A 39 -4.97 14.08 1.82
C SER A 39 -4.31 13.35 2.99
N PHE A 40 -5.01 12.42 3.61
CA PHE A 40 -4.32 11.30 4.25
C PHE A 40 -3.59 10.59 3.12
N VAL A 41 -2.36 11.03 2.86
CA VAL A 41 -1.43 10.33 2.00
C VAL A 41 -1.20 9.01 2.74
N ALA A 42 -1.98 7.98 2.41
CA ALA A 42 -1.72 6.63 2.86
C ALA A 42 -0.22 6.42 2.63
N PRO A 43 0.57 5.97 3.62
CA PRO A 43 2.00 5.80 3.43
C PRO A 43 2.15 5.02 2.13
N HIS A 44 2.76 5.63 1.13
CA HIS A 44 2.90 5.01 -0.18
C HIS A 44 3.90 3.90 0.05
N LEU A 45 3.44 2.72 0.47
CA LEU A 45 4.32 1.63 0.81
C LEU A 45 4.87 1.05 -0.49
N ALA A 46 6.15 0.73 -0.46
CA ALA A 46 6.80 -0.14 -1.43
C ALA A 46 5.92 -1.36 -1.74
N ARG A 47 5.68 -1.65 -3.02
CA ARG A 47 4.83 -2.76 -3.44
C ARG A 47 5.56 -3.67 -4.42
N LEU A 48 5.84 -4.90 -4.01
CA LEU A 48 6.21 -5.97 -4.95
C LEU A 48 4.95 -6.60 -5.50
N THR A 49 4.90 -6.72 -6.82
CA THR A 49 3.91 -7.47 -7.56
C THR A 49 4.53 -8.76 -8.05
N ILE A 50 3.91 -9.87 -7.68
CA ILE A 50 4.30 -11.22 -8.05
C ILE A 50 3.19 -11.80 -8.92
N THR A 51 3.52 -12.18 -10.14
CA THR A 51 2.61 -12.96 -10.99
C THR A 51 3.11 -14.40 -11.03
N VAL A 52 2.35 -15.33 -10.46
CA VAL A 52 2.62 -16.77 -10.56
C VAL A 52 1.95 -17.29 -11.84
N CYS A 53 2.73 -17.54 -12.88
CA CYS A 53 2.20 -17.86 -14.21
C CYS A 53 1.87 -19.34 -14.34
N GLN A 54 2.89 -20.19 -14.35
CA GLN A 54 2.78 -21.63 -14.64
C GLN A 54 4.00 -22.39 -14.11
N ALA A 55 3.90 -23.71 -14.01
CA ALA A 55 5.04 -24.57 -13.75
C ALA A 55 5.13 -25.70 -14.77
N LYS A 56 6.34 -26.26 -14.89
CA LYS A 56 6.62 -27.49 -15.64
C LYS A 56 7.35 -28.43 -14.70
N LEU A 57 6.64 -29.45 -14.23
CA LEU A 57 7.16 -30.46 -13.31
C LEU A 57 7.70 -31.67 -14.07
N THR A 58 8.75 -32.27 -13.53
CA THR A 58 9.36 -33.48 -14.10
C THR A 58 8.46 -34.70 -13.92
N LYS A 59 7.80 -34.80 -12.75
CA LYS A 59 7.05 -35.99 -12.32
C LYS A 59 5.59 -35.67 -11.95
N ASN A 60 4.72 -36.66 -12.17
CA ASN A 60 3.37 -36.68 -11.61
C ASN A 60 3.37 -37.63 -10.41
N TYR A 61 2.97 -37.14 -9.24
CA TYR A 61 2.86 -37.95 -8.02
C TYR A 61 1.42 -38.36 -7.70
N GLY A 62 0.43 -37.76 -8.36
CA GLY A 62 -0.97 -38.15 -8.23
C GLY A 62 -1.24 -39.47 -8.93
N ILE A 63 -2.28 -40.19 -8.45
CA ILE A 63 -2.86 -41.33 -9.17
C ILE A 63 -3.47 -40.85 -10.49
N MET A 64 -4.17 -39.72 -10.43
CA MET A 64 -4.65 -38.96 -11.58
C MET A 64 -3.73 -37.76 -11.83
N ARG A 65 -4.21 -36.75 -12.56
CA ARG A 65 -3.50 -35.47 -12.64
C ARG A 65 -3.58 -34.78 -11.27
N MET A 66 -2.45 -34.23 -10.84
CA MET A 66 -2.37 -33.40 -9.62
C MET A 66 -3.19 -32.12 -9.76
N ASP A 67 -3.71 -31.66 -8.64
CA ASP A 67 -4.47 -30.43 -8.43
C ASP A 67 -3.56 -29.46 -7.67
N LEU A 68 -2.81 -28.64 -8.40
CA LEU A 68 -1.66 -27.93 -7.81
C LEU A 68 -1.99 -26.49 -7.41
N TYR A 69 -1.54 -26.06 -6.23
CA TYR A 69 -1.49 -24.64 -5.84
C TYR A 69 -0.10 -24.26 -5.33
N CYS A 70 0.22 -22.97 -5.44
CA CYS A 70 1.45 -22.43 -4.88
C CYS A 70 1.15 -21.72 -3.56
N ARG A 71 2.01 -21.92 -2.57
CA ARG A 71 2.10 -21.12 -1.34
C ARG A 71 3.47 -20.49 -1.28
N PHE A 72 3.54 -19.18 -1.05
CA PHE A 72 4.82 -18.51 -0.94
C PHE A 72 4.85 -17.49 0.18
N ARG A 73 6.06 -17.28 0.71
CA ARG A 73 6.35 -16.38 1.82
C ARG A 73 7.31 -15.29 1.38
N VAL A 74 6.96 -14.05 1.68
CA VAL A 74 7.77 -12.85 1.48
C VAL A 74 7.87 -12.13 2.82
N GLY A 75 9.06 -12.11 3.42
CA GLY A 75 9.22 -11.68 4.82
C GLY A 75 8.33 -12.50 5.76
N HIS A 76 7.38 -11.84 6.42
CA HIS A 76 6.41 -12.47 7.34
C HIS A 76 5.05 -12.80 6.69
N SER A 77 4.80 -12.34 5.47
CA SER A 77 3.52 -12.52 4.79
C SER A 77 3.52 -13.82 3.97
N VAL A 78 2.40 -14.54 4.01
CA VAL A 78 2.18 -15.77 3.25
C VAL A 78 0.99 -15.57 2.31
N PHE A 79 1.14 -16.02 1.07
CA PHE A 79 0.11 -15.92 0.04
C PHE A 79 -0.06 -17.24 -0.69
N GLU A 80 -1.26 -17.46 -1.23
CA GLU A 80 -1.62 -18.67 -1.96
C GLU A 80 -2.29 -18.35 -3.30
N THR A 81 -2.05 -19.20 -4.28
CA THR A 81 -2.80 -19.20 -5.55
C THR A 81 -4.11 -19.96 -5.39
N HIS A 82 -5.00 -19.81 -6.35
CA HIS A 82 -6.05 -20.83 -6.52
C HIS A 82 -5.40 -22.16 -6.97
N THR A 83 -6.16 -23.23 -6.90
CA THR A 83 -5.75 -24.55 -7.37
C THR A 83 -5.93 -24.69 -8.87
N ALA A 84 -4.90 -25.17 -9.56
CA ALA A 84 -4.95 -25.54 -10.96
C ALA A 84 -5.45 -26.98 -11.09
N ASN A 85 -6.78 -27.16 -11.11
CA ASN A 85 -7.41 -28.47 -11.18
C ASN A 85 -7.00 -29.23 -12.45
N GLY A 86 -6.57 -30.48 -12.30
CA GLY A 86 -6.16 -31.35 -13.39
C GLY A 86 -4.94 -30.85 -14.17
N GLY A 87 -4.13 -29.96 -13.58
CA GLY A 87 -2.92 -29.40 -14.19
C GLY A 87 -1.81 -30.44 -14.40
N GLY A 88 -1.80 -31.51 -13.60
CA GLY A 88 -0.82 -32.59 -13.70
C GLY A 88 0.60 -32.04 -13.61
N LYS A 89 1.41 -32.24 -14.66
CA LYS A 89 2.79 -31.74 -14.70
C LYS A 89 2.92 -30.30 -15.19
N ASN A 90 1.86 -29.68 -15.71
CA ASN A 90 1.92 -28.36 -16.33
C ASN A 90 0.79 -27.45 -15.82
N PRO A 91 0.72 -27.18 -14.51
CA PRO A 91 -0.29 -26.29 -13.95
C PRO A 91 -0.12 -24.85 -14.46
N ARG A 92 -1.22 -24.11 -14.54
CA ARG A 92 -1.26 -22.68 -14.87
C ARG A 92 -2.18 -21.98 -13.88
N TRP A 93 -1.72 -20.85 -13.36
CA TRP A 93 -2.45 -20.04 -12.40
C TRP A 93 -2.69 -18.63 -12.94
N ASN A 94 -1.66 -17.97 -13.46
CA ASN A 94 -1.73 -16.56 -13.85
C ASN A 94 -2.29 -15.66 -12.73
N LYS A 95 -1.89 -15.93 -11.48
CA LYS A 95 -2.37 -15.21 -10.30
C LYS A 95 -1.43 -14.05 -10.00
N ASN A 96 -1.97 -12.84 -9.99
CA ASN A 96 -1.27 -11.65 -9.54
C ASN A 96 -1.48 -11.44 -8.03
N ILE A 97 -0.39 -11.16 -7.32
CA ILE A 97 -0.36 -10.94 -5.88
C ILE A 97 0.47 -9.69 -5.60
N HIS A 98 -0.08 -8.82 -4.77
CA HIS A 98 0.58 -7.60 -4.33
C HIS A 98 0.98 -7.75 -2.87
N CYS A 99 2.25 -7.49 -2.57
CA CYS A 99 2.78 -7.55 -1.23
C CYS A 99 3.60 -6.30 -0.91
N HIS A 100 3.49 -5.83 0.34
CA HIS A 100 4.39 -4.83 0.86
C HIS A 100 5.65 -5.54 1.38
N ILE A 101 6.81 -5.03 1.00
CA ILE A 101 8.09 -5.62 1.38
C ILE A 101 8.76 -4.73 2.42
N PRO A 102 8.98 -5.23 3.66
CA PRO A 102 9.79 -4.54 4.64
C PRO A 102 11.23 -4.34 4.13
N PRO A 103 11.94 -3.29 4.55
CA PRO A 103 13.34 -3.10 4.22
C PRO A 103 14.18 -4.33 4.58
N GLY A 104 15.06 -4.76 3.66
CA GLY A 104 15.97 -5.90 3.86
C GLY A 104 15.40 -7.26 3.45
N VAL A 105 14.12 -7.36 3.05
CA VAL A 105 13.58 -8.58 2.46
C VAL A 105 13.89 -8.60 0.96
N ASP A 106 14.70 -9.55 0.54
CA ASP A 106 15.23 -9.70 -0.82
C ASP A 106 14.91 -11.07 -1.43
N SER A 107 14.09 -11.88 -0.76
CA SER A 107 13.85 -13.26 -1.16
C SER A 107 12.42 -13.73 -0.94
N ILE A 108 12.03 -14.70 -1.77
CA ILE A 108 10.73 -15.33 -1.79
C ILE A 108 10.95 -16.83 -1.58
N TYR A 109 10.32 -17.41 -0.58
CA TYR A 109 10.28 -18.86 -0.44
C TYR A 109 8.96 -19.38 -1.00
N LEU A 110 9.00 -20.22 -2.03
CA LEU A 110 7.83 -20.76 -2.72
C LEU A 110 7.76 -22.26 -2.56
N GLU A 111 6.54 -22.76 -2.33
CA GLU A 111 6.18 -24.16 -2.24
C GLU A 111 5.02 -24.45 -3.19
N ILE A 112 5.01 -25.63 -3.80
CA ILE A 112 3.92 -26.14 -4.63
C ILE A 112 3.34 -27.37 -3.93
N PHE A 113 2.03 -27.37 -3.72
CA PHE A 113 1.28 -28.44 -3.09
C PHE A 113 0.32 -29.09 -4.07
N ASP A 114 0.07 -30.38 -3.89
CA ASP A 114 -1.03 -31.13 -4.51
C ASP A 114 -2.19 -31.18 -3.51
N GLU A 115 -3.27 -30.46 -3.83
CA GLU A 115 -4.49 -30.39 -3.01
C GLU A 115 -5.21 -31.74 -3.05
N LYS A 116 -5.61 -32.25 -1.88
CA LYS A 116 -6.31 -33.52 -1.78
C LYS A 116 -7.63 -33.35 -1.04
N ALA A 117 -8.71 -33.86 -1.64
CA ALA A 117 -10.06 -33.74 -1.07
C ALA A 117 -10.25 -34.47 0.29
N PHE A 118 -9.48 -35.53 0.56
CA PHE A 118 -9.72 -36.43 1.71
C PHE A 118 -8.49 -36.66 2.60
N THR A 119 -7.35 -36.06 2.28
CA THR A 119 -6.10 -36.24 3.03
C THR A 119 -5.33 -34.93 3.06
N THR A 120 -4.28 -34.86 3.87
CA THR A 120 -3.37 -33.70 3.86
C THR A 120 -2.71 -33.51 2.50
N ASP A 121 -2.56 -32.25 2.10
CA ASP A 121 -1.90 -31.85 0.87
C ASP A 121 -0.41 -32.23 0.89
N ASP A 122 0.08 -32.76 -0.22
CA ASP A 122 1.49 -33.13 -0.34
C ASP A 122 2.28 -31.96 -0.92
N ARG A 123 3.39 -31.60 -0.27
CA ARG A 123 4.37 -30.71 -0.90
C ARG A 123 5.06 -31.45 -2.05
N VAL A 124 4.82 -30.98 -3.27
CA VAL A 124 5.37 -31.53 -4.50
C VAL A 124 6.75 -30.96 -4.79
N ALA A 125 6.88 -29.64 -4.67
CA ALA A 125 8.09 -28.93 -5.03
C ALA A 125 8.27 -27.66 -4.18
N TRP A 126 9.47 -27.09 -4.17
CA TRP A 126 9.75 -25.81 -3.51
C TRP A 126 10.97 -25.13 -4.11
N THR A 127 11.14 -23.84 -3.88
CA THR A 127 12.33 -23.08 -4.28
C THR A 127 12.52 -21.84 -3.42
N HIS A 128 13.75 -21.32 -3.38
CA HIS A 128 14.09 -20.04 -2.78
C HIS A 128 14.57 -19.11 -3.88
N ILE A 129 13.83 -18.02 -4.09
CA ILE A 129 14.05 -17.06 -5.16
C ILE A 129 14.61 -15.79 -4.54
N THR A 130 15.85 -15.44 -4.88
CA THR A 130 16.38 -14.11 -4.63
C THR A 130 15.79 -13.15 -5.65
N ILE A 131 15.20 -12.05 -5.18
CA ILE A 131 14.61 -11.00 -6.01
C ILE A 131 15.76 -10.25 -6.70
N PRO A 132 15.80 -10.19 -8.04
CA PRO A 132 16.87 -9.47 -8.75
C PRO A 132 16.89 -7.98 -8.39
N GLU A 133 18.08 -7.38 -8.29
CA GLU A 133 18.23 -5.94 -8.01
C GLU A 133 17.55 -5.04 -9.07
N SER A 134 17.48 -5.51 -10.32
CA SER A 134 16.76 -4.81 -11.39
C SER A 134 15.27 -4.65 -11.10
N VAL A 135 14.65 -5.61 -10.39
CA VAL A 135 13.25 -5.51 -9.96
C VAL A 135 13.08 -4.32 -9.03
N PHE A 136 13.95 -4.17 -8.03
CA PHE A 136 13.92 -3.02 -7.11
C PHE A 136 14.20 -1.68 -7.79
N SER A 137 14.86 -1.71 -8.95
CA SER A 137 15.09 -0.54 -9.80
C SER A 137 13.89 -0.16 -10.68
N GLY A 138 12.78 -0.91 -10.60
CA GLY A 138 11.53 -0.68 -11.33
C GLY A 138 11.34 -1.52 -12.59
N GLU A 139 12.27 -2.44 -12.89
CA GLU A 139 12.13 -3.37 -14.01
C GLU A 139 11.13 -4.49 -13.68
N ALA A 140 10.38 -4.93 -14.68
CA ALA A 140 9.58 -6.15 -14.58
C ALA A 140 10.39 -7.33 -15.15
N VAL A 141 10.75 -8.28 -14.29
CA VAL A 141 11.53 -9.46 -14.68
C VAL A 141 10.61 -10.67 -14.78
N GLU A 142 10.58 -11.30 -15.95
CA GLU A 142 9.97 -12.61 -16.16
C GLU A 142 11.08 -13.66 -16.34
N ASP A 143 11.04 -14.71 -15.54
CA ASP A 143 12.03 -15.80 -15.62
C ASP A 143 11.43 -17.16 -15.24
N TRP A 144 12.25 -18.20 -15.33
CA TRP A 144 11.99 -19.55 -14.87
C TRP A 144 12.94 -19.95 -13.74
N TRP A 145 12.40 -20.21 -12.56
CA TRP A 145 13.17 -20.66 -11.40
C TRP A 145 13.09 -22.17 -11.22
N ASN A 146 14.25 -22.80 -10.99
CA ASN A 146 14.33 -24.24 -10.77
C ASN A 146 13.66 -24.63 -9.45
N LEU A 147 13.03 -25.81 -9.46
CA LEU A 147 12.31 -26.37 -8.33
C LEU A 147 13.08 -27.55 -7.73
N ASN A 148 13.16 -27.56 -6.42
CA ASN A 148 13.63 -28.65 -5.59
C ASN A 148 12.45 -29.55 -5.20
N GLY A 149 12.72 -30.82 -4.90
CA GLY A 149 11.66 -31.75 -4.52
C GLY A 149 12.19 -33.16 -4.27
N LYS A 150 11.31 -34.15 -4.43
CA LYS A 150 11.64 -35.57 -4.21
C LYS A 150 12.62 -36.11 -5.26
N GLN A 151 12.76 -35.46 -6.42
CA GLN A 151 13.78 -35.79 -7.42
C GLN A 151 15.18 -35.22 -7.09
N GLY A 152 15.29 -34.39 -6.05
CA GLY A 152 16.50 -33.69 -5.63
C GLY A 152 16.50 -32.21 -6.03
N ASP A 153 17.60 -31.54 -5.70
CA ASP A 153 17.73 -30.10 -5.87
C ASP A 153 17.80 -29.71 -7.36
N GLY A 154 16.98 -28.75 -7.75
CA GLY A 154 16.85 -28.24 -9.12
C GLY A 154 16.32 -29.24 -10.14
N LYS A 155 15.77 -30.39 -9.70
CA LYS A 155 15.36 -31.51 -10.57
C LYS A 155 13.85 -31.73 -10.63
N GLU A 156 13.08 -31.06 -9.78
CA GLU A 156 11.62 -31.24 -9.72
C GLU A 156 10.89 -30.50 -10.84
N GLY A 157 11.61 -29.65 -11.58
CA GLY A 157 11.09 -28.88 -12.70
C GLY A 157 11.43 -27.40 -12.57
N MET A 158 10.57 -26.55 -13.11
CA MET A 158 10.76 -25.10 -13.15
C MET A 158 9.41 -24.37 -13.04
N ILE A 159 9.41 -23.21 -12.39
CA ILE A 159 8.24 -22.32 -12.25
C ILE A 159 8.51 -20.98 -12.94
N ASN A 160 7.53 -20.50 -13.69
CA ASN A 160 7.58 -19.20 -14.37
C ASN A 160 6.78 -18.17 -13.57
N MET A 161 7.41 -17.04 -13.32
CA MET A 161 6.84 -15.92 -12.57
C MET A 161 7.31 -14.58 -13.15
N VAL A 162 6.53 -13.54 -12.88
CA VAL A 162 6.91 -12.16 -13.17
C VAL A 162 7.01 -11.40 -11.85
N LEU A 163 8.14 -10.73 -11.63
CA LEU A 163 8.41 -9.91 -10.47
C LEU A 163 8.55 -8.45 -10.91
N SER A 164 7.84 -7.54 -10.26
CA SER A 164 8.01 -6.09 -10.46
C SER A 164 7.82 -5.35 -9.15
N TYR A 165 8.58 -4.28 -8.92
CA TYR A 165 8.50 -3.51 -7.69
C TYR A 165 8.18 -2.05 -7.98
N THR A 166 7.18 -1.52 -7.28
CA THR A 166 6.84 -0.11 -7.29
C THR A 166 7.35 0.52 -5.99
N PRO A 167 8.32 1.45 -6.05
CA PRO A 167 8.84 2.09 -4.86
C PRO A 167 7.79 3.02 -4.23
N PRO A 168 7.97 3.36 -2.95
CA PRO A 168 7.14 4.33 -2.25
C PRO A 168 7.12 5.66 -3.01
N GLY A 169 5.94 6.25 -3.21
CA GLY A 169 5.79 7.56 -3.86
C GLY A 169 5.55 7.54 -5.38
N GLN A 170 5.65 6.39 -6.05
CA GLN A 170 5.53 6.27 -7.52
C GLN A 170 4.23 5.66 -8.04
N LEU A 171 3.23 5.43 -7.19
CA LEU A 171 1.90 5.10 -7.72
C LEU A 171 1.39 6.32 -8.50
N PRO A 172 0.92 6.15 -9.76
CA PRO A 172 0.34 7.26 -10.48
C PRO A 172 -0.81 7.79 -9.63
N VAL A 173 -0.62 9.00 -9.10
CA VAL A 173 -1.71 9.79 -8.56
C VAL A 173 -2.69 9.83 -9.72
N ALA A 174 -3.83 9.16 -9.58
CA ALA A 174 -4.90 9.33 -10.54
C ALA A 174 -5.21 10.83 -10.49
N GLN A 175 -4.67 11.57 -11.45
CA GLN A 175 -4.93 12.98 -11.61
C GLN A 175 -6.45 13.07 -11.62
N PRO A 176 -7.09 13.85 -10.73
CA PRO A 176 -8.50 14.09 -10.88
C PRO A 176 -8.66 14.61 -12.31
N VAL A 177 -9.42 13.89 -13.13
CA VAL A 177 -9.71 14.29 -14.50
C VAL A 177 -10.46 15.60 -14.39
N VAL A 178 -9.73 16.70 -14.47
CA VAL A 178 -10.33 18.00 -14.74
C VAL A 178 -10.76 17.87 -16.19
N TYR A 179 -12.07 17.74 -16.41
CA TYR A 179 -12.65 17.81 -17.74
C TYR A 179 -12.32 19.19 -18.31
N ALA A 180 -11.15 19.33 -18.95
CA ALA A 180 -10.79 20.50 -19.72
C ALA A 180 -11.65 20.48 -20.98
N ALA A 181 -12.75 21.23 -20.93
CA ALA A 181 -13.67 21.38 -22.03
C ALA A 181 -12.96 22.01 -23.23
N GLY A 182 -13.03 21.31 -24.36
CA GLY A 182 -12.67 21.81 -25.67
C GLY A 182 -11.23 21.50 -26.02
N HIS A 183 -11.05 20.66 -27.03
CA HIS A 183 -10.08 20.78 -28.14
C HIS A 183 -10.22 19.48 -28.95
N THR A 184 -11.06 19.51 -29.99
CA THR A 184 -11.11 18.43 -30.98
C THR A 184 -10.00 18.68 -32.01
N PRO A 185 -9.05 17.75 -32.22
CA PRO A 185 -8.04 17.90 -33.26
C PRO A 185 -8.68 17.66 -34.64
N VAL A 186 -8.63 18.67 -35.51
CA VAL A 186 -9.02 18.56 -36.92
C VAL A 186 -7.89 17.88 -37.69
N MET A 187 -8.18 16.69 -38.24
CA MET A 187 -7.30 15.99 -39.18
C MET A 187 -7.50 16.56 -40.58
N VAL A 188 -6.46 17.16 -41.17
CA VAL A 188 -6.48 17.62 -42.56
C VAL A 188 -5.93 16.51 -43.46
N ILE A 189 -6.81 15.93 -44.28
CA ILE A 189 -6.45 14.96 -45.32
C ILE A 189 -6.36 15.74 -46.65
N PRO A 190 -5.29 15.64 -47.44
CA PRO A 190 -5.24 16.32 -48.73
C PRO A 190 -6.13 15.60 -49.75
N SER A 191 -6.84 16.39 -50.56
CA SER A 191 -7.53 16.07 -51.82
C SER A 191 -8.92 15.40 -51.79
N GLY A 192 -9.95 16.21 -52.11
CA GLY A 192 -11.15 15.77 -52.84
C GLY A 192 -12.52 16.04 -52.21
N ALA A 193 -13.11 17.21 -52.52
CA ALA A 193 -14.51 17.64 -52.33
C ALA A 193 -15.02 17.97 -50.90
N PRO A 194 -15.57 19.18 -50.65
CA PRO A 194 -16.09 19.56 -49.34
C PRO A 194 -17.56 19.14 -49.16
N ILE A 195 -17.82 18.35 -48.12
CA ILE A 195 -19.14 18.28 -47.48
C ILE A 195 -19.14 19.31 -46.35
N VAL A 196 -20.00 20.32 -46.46
CA VAL A 196 -20.20 21.38 -45.46
C VAL A 196 -21.22 20.89 -44.43
N TYR A 197 -20.80 20.76 -43.17
CA TYR A 197 -21.72 20.78 -42.03
C TYR A 197 -21.37 22.01 -41.16
N PRO A 198 -22.34 22.89 -40.84
CA PRO A 198 -22.07 24.04 -39.98
C PRO A 198 -22.12 23.65 -38.49
N PRO A 199 -21.14 24.05 -37.67
CA PRO A 199 -21.25 24.00 -36.21
C PRO A 199 -21.83 25.30 -35.63
N PRO A 200 -22.47 25.24 -34.43
CA PRO A 200 -23.11 26.37 -33.79
C PRO A 200 -22.08 27.35 -33.19
N GLN A 201 -22.37 28.64 -33.33
CA GLN A 201 -21.55 29.76 -32.85
C GLN A 201 -21.71 29.92 -31.33
N VAL A 202 -20.60 29.93 -30.57
CA VAL A 202 -20.57 30.40 -29.18
C VAL A 202 -19.51 31.49 -29.07
N GLY A 203 -19.95 32.68 -28.68
CA GLY A 203 -19.12 33.88 -28.53
C GLY A 203 -18.14 33.75 -27.37
N GLY A 204 -16.90 34.17 -27.63
CA GLY A 204 -15.79 34.11 -26.67
C GLY A 204 -15.66 35.35 -25.78
N ALA A 205 -14.82 35.21 -24.77
CA ALA A 205 -14.04 36.30 -24.19
C ALA A 205 -12.75 35.72 -23.59
N THR A 206 -11.59 36.20 -24.06
CA THR A 206 -10.27 35.86 -23.54
C THR A 206 -9.84 36.90 -22.52
N VAL A 207 -9.28 36.47 -21.37
CA VAL A 207 -8.53 37.34 -20.47
C VAL A 207 -7.19 36.68 -20.18
N THR A 208 -6.12 37.29 -20.68
CA THR A 208 -4.73 36.92 -20.41
C THR A 208 -4.31 37.49 -19.05
N VAL A 209 -3.85 36.64 -18.13
CA VAL A 209 -3.24 37.05 -16.86
C VAL A 209 -1.73 36.87 -16.94
N GLN A 210 -1.00 37.97 -16.80
CA GLN A 210 0.44 38.01 -16.61
C GLN A 210 0.79 37.70 -15.15
N THR A 211 1.76 36.82 -14.93
CA THR A 211 2.32 36.49 -13.60
C THR A 211 3.42 37.47 -13.20
N PRO A 212 3.39 38.07 -12.00
CA PRO A 212 4.53 38.77 -11.43
C PRO A 212 5.50 37.79 -10.71
N PRO A 213 6.81 38.08 -10.66
CA PRO A 213 7.80 37.20 -10.07
C PRO A 213 7.78 37.26 -8.52
N GLN A 214 7.74 36.09 -7.87
CA GLN A 214 7.85 35.98 -6.41
C GLN A 214 9.31 35.92 -5.93
N PRO A 215 9.61 36.47 -4.74
CA PRO A 215 10.95 36.45 -4.15
C PRO A 215 11.27 35.08 -3.53
N VAL A 216 12.49 34.62 -3.76
CA VAL A 216 13.11 33.48 -3.07
C VAL A 216 13.35 33.83 -1.61
N ILE A 217 12.71 33.10 -0.70
CA ILE A 217 13.02 33.14 0.74
C ILE A 217 13.74 31.84 1.09
N ALA A 218 14.87 32.01 1.77
CA ALA A 218 15.91 31.04 2.00
C ALA A 218 15.51 29.85 2.90
N GLN A 219 16.17 28.72 2.62
CA GLN A 219 16.14 27.46 3.38
C GLN A 219 16.62 27.66 4.83
N GLN A 220 15.90 27.09 5.82
CA GLN A 220 16.44 26.84 7.17
C GLN A 220 16.11 25.44 7.69
N GLN A 221 17.18 24.62 7.70
CA GLN A 221 17.68 23.70 8.74
C GLN A 221 16.78 22.63 9.41
N GLN A 222 17.23 21.38 9.23
CA GLN A 222 16.94 20.20 10.05
C GLN A 222 17.29 20.41 11.53
N GLN A 223 16.37 20.12 12.45
CA GLN A 223 16.66 19.93 13.87
C GLN A 223 16.15 18.57 14.39
N HIS A 224 17.09 17.84 14.98
CA HIS A 224 16.94 16.55 15.66
C HIS A 224 16.00 16.68 16.86
N ARG A 225 14.97 15.81 16.96
CA ARG A 225 14.12 15.70 18.16
C ARG A 225 14.82 14.78 19.17
N GLY A 226 14.99 15.24 20.41
CA GLY A 226 15.60 14.47 21.51
C GLY A 226 14.73 13.32 22.03
N PRO A 227 15.23 12.52 23.00
CA PRO A 227 14.55 11.32 23.52
C PRO A 227 13.20 11.67 24.16
N LEU A 228 12.17 10.88 23.84
CA LEU A 228 10.76 11.10 24.26
C LEU A 228 10.42 10.57 25.66
N PHE A 229 11.39 10.01 26.40
CA PHE A 229 11.21 9.46 27.74
C PHE A 229 12.42 9.76 28.63
N THR A 230 12.22 9.86 29.94
CA THR A 230 13.31 10.16 30.87
C THR A 230 13.87 8.89 31.53
N GLU A 231 15.07 8.98 32.11
CA GLU A 231 15.73 7.83 32.72
C GLU A 231 15.00 7.35 33.99
N GLU A 232 14.27 8.24 34.66
CA GLU A 232 13.39 7.90 35.78
C GLU A 232 12.24 6.98 35.36
N ASP A 233 11.73 7.15 34.14
CA ASP A 233 10.63 6.37 33.59
C ASP A 233 11.05 4.91 33.37
N VAL A 234 12.25 4.72 32.86
CA VAL A 234 12.87 3.39 32.67
C VAL A 234 13.08 2.71 34.03
N LYS A 235 13.56 3.46 35.02
CA LYS A 235 13.82 2.94 36.37
C LYS A 235 12.54 2.50 37.07
N GLN A 236 11.44 3.24 36.93
CA GLN A 236 10.15 2.86 37.51
C GLN A 236 9.60 1.57 36.90
N VAL A 237 9.69 1.40 35.57
CA VAL A 237 9.24 0.17 34.92
C VAL A 237 10.15 -1.01 35.28
N LYS A 238 11.46 -0.77 35.47
CA LYS A 238 12.43 -1.79 35.91
C LYS A 238 12.16 -2.28 37.34
N ASP A 239 11.69 -1.41 38.23
CA ASP A 239 11.30 -1.78 39.60
C ASP A 239 10.04 -2.68 39.61
N MET A 240 9.09 -2.44 38.69
CA MET A 240 7.90 -3.28 38.53
C MET A 240 8.20 -4.63 37.85
N PHE A 241 9.20 -4.67 36.98
CA PHE A 241 9.63 -5.88 36.25
C PHE A 241 11.13 -6.15 36.45
N PRO A 242 11.55 -6.58 37.66
CA PRO A 242 12.98 -6.75 37.98
C PRO A 242 13.68 -7.77 37.07
N ASN A 243 12.93 -8.74 36.56
CA ASN A 243 13.43 -9.79 35.65
C ASN A 243 13.54 -9.37 34.19
N VAL A 244 13.03 -8.19 33.80
CA VAL A 244 13.09 -7.70 32.40
C VAL A 244 14.29 -6.77 32.24
N GLU A 245 15.07 -6.96 31.17
CA GLU A 245 16.26 -6.15 30.90
C GLU A 245 15.93 -4.69 30.57
N GLU A 246 16.76 -3.75 31.04
CA GLU A 246 16.54 -2.30 30.86
C GLU A 246 16.50 -1.86 29.39
N GLN A 247 17.23 -2.54 28.52
CA GLN A 247 17.22 -2.25 27.08
C GLN A 247 15.87 -2.59 26.44
N VAL A 248 15.23 -3.67 26.89
CA VAL A 248 13.89 -4.06 26.42
C VAL A 248 12.87 -3.04 26.91
N ILE A 249 12.97 -2.61 28.17
CA ILE A 249 12.11 -1.56 28.74
C ILE A 249 12.22 -0.26 27.94
N LYS A 250 13.45 0.19 27.61
CA LYS A 250 13.69 1.38 26.78
C LYS A 250 13.07 1.24 25.39
N SER A 251 13.27 0.08 24.75
CA SER A 251 12.71 -0.18 23.42
C SER A 251 11.19 -0.17 23.40
N VAL A 252 10.53 -0.73 24.42
CA VAL A 252 9.06 -0.76 24.51
C VAL A 252 8.51 0.62 24.86
N LEU A 253 9.19 1.39 25.71
CA LEU A 253 8.85 2.80 25.99
C LEU A 253 8.97 3.65 24.72
N GLU A 254 10.02 3.45 23.93
CA GLU A 254 10.21 4.16 22.67
C GLU A 254 9.12 3.80 21.65
N ALA A 255 8.79 2.51 21.53
CA ALA A 255 7.71 2.04 20.67
C ALA A 255 6.33 2.59 21.10
N ASN A 256 6.14 2.84 22.39
CA ASN A 256 4.94 3.45 22.94
C ASN A 256 5.03 4.97 23.11
N LEU A 257 6.00 5.63 22.45
CA LEU A 257 6.18 7.09 22.45
C LEU A 257 6.31 7.71 23.85
N GLY A 258 6.92 6.99 24.79
CA GLY A 258 7.09 7.41 26.19
C GLY A 258 5.87 7.15 27.08
N ASN A 259 4.82 6.48 26.58
CA ASN A 259 3.64 6.15 27.37
C ASN A 259 3.91 4.95 28.30
N LYS A 260 4.02 5.23 29.61
CA LYS A 260 4.31 4.26 30.66
C LYS A 260 3.22 3.19 30.81
N ASP A 261 1.95 3.58 30.81
CA ASP A 261 0.84 2.65 31.05
C ASP A 261 0.68 1.67 29.90
N ALA A 262 0.87 2.14 28.66
CA ALA A 262 0.91 1.28 27.49
C ALA A 262 2.08 0.28 27.56
N THR A 263 3.26 0.77 27.98
CA THR A 263 4.47 -0.05 28.12
C THR A 263 4.30 -1.15 29.17
N ILE A 264 3.72 -0.85 30.33
CA ILE A 264 3.46 -1.83 31.40
C ILE A 264 2.52 -2.94 30.91
N ASN A 265 1.43 -2.59 30.21
CA ASN A 265 0.51 -3.57 29.66
C ASN A 265 1.17 -4.46 28.60
N SER A 266 2.00 -3.89 27.73
CA SER A 266 2.79 -4.67 26.78
C SER A 266 3.74 -5.65 27.49
N LEU A 267 4.46 -5.21 28.52
CA LEU A 267 5.40 -6.06 29.25
C LEU A 267 4.71 -7.18 30.04
N LEU A 268 3.52 -6.93 30.61
CA LEU A 268 2.71 -7.98 31.24
C LEU A 268 2.31 -9.07 30.24
N SER A 269 1.86 -8.66 29.05
CA SER A 269 1.42 -9.59 28.01
C SER A 269 2.55 -10.45 27.43
N MET A 270 3.80 -10.01 27.56
CA MET A 270 4.97 -10.77 27.09
C MET A 270 5.52 -11.78 28.10
N ASN A 271 5.11 -11.70 29.38
CA ASN A 271 5.61 -12.55 30.46
C ASN A 271 4.53 -13.50 31.03
N THR A 272 3.47 -13.75 30.27
CA THR A 272 2.45 -14.78 30.53
C THR A 272 2.60 -15.92 29.54
#